data_AF-A0AAU4DRI1-F1
#
_entry.id   AF-A0AAU4DRI1-F1
#
_cell.length_a   1.000
_cell.length_b   1.000
_cell.length_c   1.000
_cell.angle_alpha   90.00
_cell.angle_beta   90.00
_cell.angle_gamma   90.00
#
_symmetry.space_group_name_H-M   'P 1'
#
loop_
_entity.id
_entity.type
_entity.pdbx_description
1 polymer ?
#
loop_
_entity_poly.entity_id
_entity_poly.type
_entity_poly.pdbx_seq_one_letter_code
_entity_poly.pdbx_strand_id
1 'polypeptide(L)'
;MTAQDATAAAAGSERTVRTTLQWAALLVLFLLGVIELLGGAGGLVGSSQAAPGPGRSSVEDLARRIGCTADITTDAADLRQGMCTSGGEEIWIATFPTERARDAWTSEAKAYGGSYLVGEGWVVVLSDTTADLLHGLLGGVIVSGVDHTGSHSHTGSG
;
A
#
# COMPACT_ATOMS: atom_id res chain seq x y z
N MET A 1 5.22 56.94 56.62
CA MET A 1 5.02 55.58 57.15
C MET A 1 3.52 55.35 57.20
N THR A 2 2.94 54.39 56.49
CA THR A 2 3.20 52.95 56.67
C THR A 2 3.67 52.24 55.40
N ALA A 3 4.55 51.27 55.58
CA ALA A 3 5.28 50.54 54.54
C ALA A 3 4.41 49.52 53.75
N GLN A 4 3.09 49.73 53.67
CA GLN A 4 2.13 48.73 53.20
C GLN A 4 1.66 48.94 51.75
N ASP A 5 1.72 50.16 51.20
CA ASP A 5 1.31 50.43 49.81
C ASP A 5 2.38 50.05 48.76
N ALA A 6 3.66 49.99 49.14
CA ALA A 6 4.74 49.63 48.22
C ALA A 6 4.80 48.12 47.90
N THR A 7 4.29 47.27 48.81
CA THR A 7 4.32 45.80 48.65
C THR A 7 3.19 45.24 47.77
N ALA A 8 2.12 46.01 47.54
CA ALA A 8 1.00 45.57 46.70
C ALA A 8 1.28 45.74 45.20
N ALA A 9 2.03 46.79 44.82
CA ALA A 9 2.33 47.09 43.41
C ALA A 9 3.36 46.11 42.80
N ALA A 10 4.34 45.64 43.59
CA ALA A 10 5.34 44.66 43.14
C ALA A 10 4.72 43.28 42.84
N ALA A 11 3.78 42.82 43.68
CA ALA A 11 3.13 41.52 43.52
C ALA A 11 2.15 41.46 42.32
N GLY A 12 1.55 42.58 41.93
CA GLY A 12 0.66 42.67 40.76
C GLY A 12 1.43 42.63 39.44
N SER A 13 2.58 43.30 39.38
CA SER A 13 3.45 43.31 38.19
C SER A 13 4.09 41.94 37.96
N GLU A 14 4.59 41.29 39.02
CA GLU A 14 5.16 39.94 38.92
C GLU A 14 4.12 38.88 38.54
N ARG A 15 2.89 38.95 39.05
CA ARG A 15 1.84 37.97 38.72
C ARG A 15 1.34 38.13 37.28
N THR A 16 1.32 39.36 36.77
CA THR A 16 0.95 39.67 35.38
C THR A 16 2.06 39.32 34.39
N VAL A 17 3.32 39.52 34.77
CA VAL A 17 4.50 39.10 33.99
C VAL A 17 4.64 37.57 33.99
N ARG A 18 4.39 36.89 35.11
CA ARG A 18 4.40 35.42 35.18
C ARG A 18 3.27 34.78 34.37
N THR A 19 2.08 35.38 34.35
CA THR A 19 0.99 34.90 33.49
C THR A 19 1.27 35.16 32.01
N THR A 20 1.76 36.33 31.62
CA THR A 20 2.13 36.59 30.21
C THR A 20 3.31 35.73 29.75
N LEU A 21 4.29 35.44 30.60
CA LEU A 21 5.36 34.46 30.31
C LEU A 21 4.82 33.03 30.22
N GLN A 22 3.84 32.62 31.04
CA GLN A 22 3.21 31.31 30.93
C GLN A 22 2.40 31.15 29.64
N TRP A 23 1.67 32.18 29.21
CA TRP A 23 0.96 32.17 27.93
C TRP A 23 1.91 32.20 26.73
N ALA A 24 3.02 32.94 26.81
CA ALA A 24 4.06 32.95 25.79
C ALA A 24 4.79 31.59 25.71
N ALA A 25 5.11 30.97 26.85
CA ALA A 25 5.72 29.64 26.90
C ALA A 25 4.78 28.55 26.38
N LEU A 26 3.47 28.63 26.66
CA LEU A 26 2.47 27.71 26.11
C LEU A 26 2.31 27.90 24.59
N LEU A 27 2.35 29.14 24.07
CA LEU A 27 2.34 29.40 22.62
C LEU A 27 3.62 28.92 21.93
N VAL A 28 4.80 29.09 22.55
CA VAL A 28 6.07 28.58 22.03
C VAL A 28 6.13 27.04 22.05
N LEU A 29 5.62 26.38 23.11
CA LEU A 29 5.49 24.91 23.16
C LEU A 29 4.46 24.38 22.16
N PHE A 30 3.35 25.10 21.94
CA PHE A 30 2.37 24.75 20.91
C PHE A 30 2.97 24.91 19.50
N LEU A 31 3.73 25.98 19.25
CA LEU A 31 4.44 26.18 17.97
C LEU A 31 5.55 25.13 17.75
N LEU A 32 6.31 24.74 18.77
CA LEU A 32 7.30 23.66 18.68
C LEU A 32 6.64 22.28 18.52
N GLY A 33 5.50 22.03 19.17
CA GLY A 33 4.73 20.78 19.03
C GLY A 33 4.01 20.62 17.69
N VAL A 34 3.61 21.73 17.04
CA VAL A 34 3.02 21.70 15.69
C VAL A 34 4.08 21.48 14.60
N ILE A 35 5.34 21.88 14.83
CA ILE A 35 6.45 21.60 13.90
C ILE A 35 6.78 20.11 13.84
N GLU A 36 6.59 19.34 14.92
CA GLU A 36 6.72 17.87 14.91
C GLU A 36 5.61 17.18 14.10
N LEU A 37 4.50 17.86 13.79
CA LEU A 37 3.42 17.33 12.94
C LEU A 37 3.58 17.71 11.45
N LEU A 38 4.53 18.60 11.12
CA LEU A 38 4.79 19.05 9.73
C LEU A 38 6.26 18.91 9.30
N GLY A 39 7.14 18.48 10.19
CA GLY A 39 8.58 18.37 9.95
C GLY A 39 9.19 17.20 10.71
N GLY A 40 8.63 16.01 10.51
CA GLY A 40 9.25 14.79 10.97
C GLY A 40 10.67 14.67 10.41
N ALA A 41 11.67 14.84 11.27
CA ALA A 41 13.00 14.28 11.08
C ALA A 41 12.93 12.75 11.22
N GLY A 42 12.19 12.12 10.32
CA GLY A 42 11.97 10.68 10.23
C GLY A 42 11.96 10.32 8.76
N GLY A 43 13.13 10.01 8.21
CA GLY A 43 13.24 9.81 6.76
C GLY A 43 14.55 9.21 6.29
N LEU A 44 15.18 8.33 7.07
CA LEU A 44 16.11 7.34 6.51
C LEU A 44 15.38 6.05 6.09
N VAL A 45 14.06 6.09 5.95
CA VAL A 45 13.36 5.15 5.09
C VAL A 45 13.67 5.58 3.67
N GLY A 46 14.92 5.33 3.25
CA GLY A 46 15.12 4.97 1.86
C GLY A 46 14.11 3.88 1.62
N SER A 47 13.12 4.15 0.76
CA SER A 47 12.48 3.09 0.00
C SER A 47 13.65 2.30 -0.55
N SER A 48 13.99 1.20 0.12
CA SER A 48 14.76 0.15 -0.51
C SER A 48 13.80 -0.35 -1.57
N GLN A 49 13.80 0.36 -2.71
CA GLN A 49 13.51 -0.25 -3.98
C GLN A 49 14.53 -1.38 -4.02
N ALA A 50 14.12 -2.55 -3.54
CA ALA A 50 14.86 -3.76 -3.74
C ALA A 50 15.02 -3.80 -5.25
N ALA A 51 16.22 -3.46 -5.72
CA ALA A 51 16.53 -3.50 -7.13
C ALA A 51 16.08 -4.87 -7.60
N PRO A 52 15.30 -4.98 -8.70
CA PRO A 52 14.91 -6.28 -9.22
C PRO A 52 16.19 -7.10 -9.32
N GLY A 53 16.27 -8.15 -8.50
CA GLY A 53 17.40 -9.06 -8.56
C GLY A 53 17.53 -9.51 -10.02
N PRO A 54 18.75 -9.62 -10.56
CA PRO A 54 18.94 -10.05 -11.94
C PRO A 54 18.18 -11.36 -12.17
N GLY A 55 17.10 -11.30 -12.96
CA GLY A 55 16.23 -12.45 -13.28
C GLY A 55 14.73 -12.26 -13.05
N ARG A 56 14.27 -11.30 -12.22
CA ARG A 56 12.83 -11.10 -12.01
C ARG A 56 12.22 -10.16 -13.03
N SER A 57 11.11 -10.60 -13.63
CA SER A 57 10.33 -9.78 -14.55
C SER A 57 9.57 -8.68 -13.81
N SER A 58 9.64 -7.44 -14.31
CA SER A 58 8.82 -6.34 -13.81
C SER A 58 7.37 -6.44 -14.31
N VAL A 59 6.45 -5.70 -13.68
CA VAL A 59 5.06 -5.55 -14.16
C VAL A 59 5.05 -5.02 -15.60
N GLU A 60 5.90 -4.02 -15.87
CA GLU A 60 6.02 -3.36 -17.16
C GLU A 60 6.61 -4.29 -18.24
N ASP A 61 7.57 -5.16 -17.89
CA ASP A 61 8.12 -6.14 -18.84
C ASP A 61 7.12 -7.26 -19.16
N LEU A 62 6.34 -7.72 -18.18
CA LEU A 62 5.25 -8.68 -18.41
C LEU A 62 4.18 -8.07 -19.31
N ALA A 63 3.71 -6.86 -18.99
CA ALA A 63 2.72 -6.14 -19.80
C ALA A 63 3.20 -5.96 -21.25
N ARG A 64 4.45 -5.53 -21.43
CA ARG A 64 5.03 -5.34 -22.77
C ARG A 64 5.08 -6.64 -23.57
N ARG A 65 5.38 -7.78 -22.95
CA ARG A 65 5.35 -9.09 -23.61
C ARG A 65 3.93 -9.51 -23.98
N ILE A 66 2.95 -9.23 -23.12
CA ILE A 66 1.51 -9.44 -23.39
C ILE A 66 1.01 -8.52 -24.53
N GLY A 67 1.73 -7.43 -24.83
CA GLY A 67 1.36 -6.47 -25.87
C GLY A 67 0.51 -5.32 -25.35
N CYS A 68 0.55 -5.04 -24.04
CA CYS A 68 -0.16 -3.95 -23.40
C CYS A 68 0.81 -3.04 -22.60
N THR A 69 0.32 -1.87 -22.19
CA THR A 69 1.00 -1.00 -21.22
C THR A 69 0.26 -1.11 -19.89
N ALA A 70 0.99 -1.41 -18.82
CA ALA A 70 0.39 -1.49 -17.49
C ALA A 70 0.22 -0.10 -16.86
N ASP A 71 -0.98 0.13 -16.33
CA ASP A 71 -1.23 1.17 -15.34
C ASP A 71 -0.92 0.59 -13.95
N ILE A 72 0.05 1.17 -13.25
CA ILE A 72 0.48 0.69 -11.93
C ILE A 72 -0.55 1.10 -10.88
N THR A 73 -1.21 0.11 -10.28
CA THR A 73 -2.26 0.30 -9.27
C THR A 73 -1.73 0.21 -7.85
N THR A 74 -0.60 -0.48 -7.65
CA THR A 74 0.01 -0.64 -6.33
C THR A 74 1.52 -0.73 -6.45
N ASP A 75 2.22 0.03 -5.63
CA ASP A 75 3.68 -0.01 -5.51
C ASP A 75 4.05 -0.03 -4.03
N ALA A 76 4.18 -1.24 -3.49
CA ALA A 76 4.42 -1.48 -2.07
C ALA A 76 5.64 -2.37 -1.87
N ALA A 77 6.18 -2.39 -0.65
CA ALA A 77 7.32 -3.24 -0.31
C ALA A 77 7.01 -4.75 -0.49
N ASP A 78 5.75 -5.14 -0.32
CA ASP A 78 5.32 -6.54 -0.35
C ASP A 78 4.91 -7.02 -1.75
N LEU A 79 4.52 -6.11 -2.65
CA LEU A 79 4.22 -6.39 -4.06
C LEU A 79 4.14 -5.10 -4.89
N ARG A 80 4.41 -5.23 -6.19
CA ARG A 80 4.08 -4.22 -7.20
C ARG A 80 3.05 -4.81 -8.15
N GLN A 81 1.96 -4.09 -8.38
CA GLN A 81 0.83 -4.54 -9.20
C GLN A 81 0.43 -3.46 -10.20
N GLY A 82 0.04 -3.90 -11.39
CA GLY A 82 -0.62 -3.08 -12.38
C GLY A 82 -1.70 -3.84 -13.12
N MET A 83 -2.43 -3.11 -13.94
CA MET A 83 -3.51 -3.60 -14.76
C MET A 83 -3.30 -3.12 -16.19
N CYS A 84 -3.68 -3.92 -17.17
CA CYS A 84 -3.78 -3.47 -18.55
C CYS A 84 -4.96 -4.15 -19.24
N THR A 85 -5.33 -3.66 -20.42
CA THR A 85 -6.29 -4.33 -21.31
C THR A 85 -5.58 -4.88 -22.53
N SER A 86 -5.82 -6.15 -22.87
CA SER A 86 -5.36 -6.76 -24.12
C SER A 86 -6.48 -7.63 -24.69
N GLY A 87 -6.72 -7.55 -26.00
CA GLY A 87 -7.80 -8.32 -26.65
C GLY A 87 -9.22 -8.01 -26.15
N GLY A 88 -9.42 -6.88 -25.44
CA GLY A 88 -10.72 -6.53 -24.82
C GLY A 88 -10.92 -7.09 -23.42
N GLU A 89 -9.92 -7.79 -22.85
CA GLU A 89 -9.96 -8.33 -21.50
C GLU A 89 -9.01 -7.59 -20.56
N GLU A 90 -9.43 -7.45 -19.31
CA GLU A 90 -8.63 -6.90 -18.23
C GLU A 90 -7.65 -7.95 -17.71
N ILE A 91 -6.39 -7.57 -17.60
CA ILE A 91 -5.29 -8.42 -17.15
C ILE A 91 -4.62 -7.73 -15.97
N TRP A 92 -4.61 -8.40 -14.83
CA TRP A 92 -3.90 -7.95 -13.64
C TRP A 92 -2.54 -8.63 -13.56
N ILE A 93 -1.50 -7.87 -13.25
CA ILE A 93 -0.12 -8.34 -13.18
C ILE A 93 0.45 -7.94 -11.83
N ALA A 94 0.87 -8.91 -11.04
CA ALA A 94 1.53 -8.69 -9.75
C ALA A 94 2.93 -9.31 -9.75
N THR A 95 3.90 -8.58 -9.19
CA THR A 95 5.28 -9.03 -8.98
C THR A 95 5.62 -8.94 -7.51
N PHE A 96 6.43 -9.89 -7.04
CA PHE A 96 6.65 -10.12 -5.61
C PHE A 96 8.14 -10.11 -5.26
N PRO A 97 8.50 -9.61 -4.06
CA PRO A 97 9.88 -9.61 -3.59
C PRO A 97 10.39 -11.01 -3.20
N THR A 98 9.49 -11.97 -2.94
CA THR A 98 9.84 -13.36 -2.61
C THR A 98 8.81 -14.35 -3.15
N GLU A 99 9.24 -15.58 -3.40
CA GLU A 99 8.36 -16.69 -3.76
C GLU A 99 7.31 -16.95 -2.68
N ARG A 100 7.68 -16.83 -1.40
CA ARG A 100 6.74 -16.99 -0.28
C ARG A 100 5.62 -15.95 -0.31
N ALA A 101 5.93 -14.70 -0.64
CA ALA A 101 4.93 -13.65 -0.76
C ALA A 101 3.97 -13.93 -1.94
N ARG A 102 4.52 -14.36 -3.09
CA ARG A 102 3.72 -14.79 -4.25
C ARG A 102 2.78 -15.94 -3.89
N ASP A 103 3.29 -16.97 -3.22
CA ASP A 103 2.52 -18.17 -2.89
C ASP A 103 1.41 -17.87 -1.88
N ALA A 104 1.72 -17.07 -0.85
CA ALA A 104 0.73 -16.62 0.12
C ALA A 104 -0.38 -15.81 -0.56
N TRP A 105 0.01 -14.81 -1.37
CA TRP A 105 -0.95 -13.99 -2.11
C TRP A 105 -1.81 -14.84 -3.04
N THR A 106 -1.22 -15.78 -3.80
CA THR A 106 -1.97 -16.64 -4.73
C THR A 106 -2.95 -17.53 -3.96
N SER A 107 -2.52 -18.11 -2.83
CA SER A 107 -3.39 -18.98 -2.01
C SER A 107 -4.62 -18.23 -1.51
N GLU A 108 -4.47 -16.98 -1.10
CA GLU A 108 -5.58 -16.14 -0.64
C GLU A 108 -6.44 -15.67 -1.82
N ALA A 109 -5.80 -15.25 -2.92
CA ALA A 109 -6.47 -14.69 -4.08
C ALA A 109 -7.42 -15.67 -4.74
N LYS A 110 -7.11 -16.97 -4.78
CA LYS A 110 -7.96 -18.01 -5.40
C LYS A 110 -9.42 -17.97 -4.94
N ALA A 111 -9.69 -17.51 -3.72
CA ALA A 111 -11.06 -17.37 -3.22
C ALA A 111 -11.91 -16.37 -4.04
N TYR A 112 -11.31 -15.51 -4.86
CA TYR A 112 -12.01 -14.59 -5.75
C TYR A 112 -12.42 -15.22 -7.10
N GLY A 113 -11.94 -16.42 -7.43
CA GLY A 113 -12.22 -17.10 -8.71
C GLY A 113 -11.32 -16.64 -9.86
N GLY A 114 -11.56 -17.15 -11.06
CA GLY A 114 -10.76 -16.85 -12.27
C GLY A 114 -9.49 -17.71 -12.38
N SER A 115 -8.61 -17.35 -13.32
CA SER A 115 -7.36 -18.06 -13.60
C SER A 115 -6.13 -17.25 -13.21
N TYR A 116 -5.15 -17.92 -12.61
CA TYR A 116 -3.89 -17.36 -12.15
C TYR A 116 -2.74 -18.02 -12.89
N LEU A 117 -2.04 -17.28 -13.74
CA LEU A 117 -0.80 -17.73 -14.35
C LEU A 117 0.37 -17.36 -13.42
N VAL A 118 1.02 -18.36 -12.84
CA VAL A 118 2.04 -18.19 -11.79
C VAL A 118 3.42 -18.50 -12.36
N GLY A 119 4.33 -17.54 -12.29
CA GLY A 119 5.74 -17.73 -12.67
C GLY A 119 6.70 -17.26 -11.58
N GLU A 120 8.01 -17.32 -11.85
CA GLU A 120 9.05 -16.96 -10.88
C GLU A 120 8.94 -15.48 -10.45
N GLY A 121 8.52 -15.25 -9.21
CA GLY A 121 8.30 -13.91 -8.66
C GLY A 121 7.11 -13.13 -9.23
N TRP A 122 6.18 -13.72 -9.99
CA TRP A 122 5.03 -13.00 -10.55
C TRP A 122 3.76 -13.84 -10.67
N VAL A 123 2.61 -13.17 -10.73
CA VAL A 123 1.30 -13.73 -11.04
C VAL A 123 0.58 -12.83 -12.04
N VAL A 124 -0.06 -13.43 -13.04
CA VAL A 124 -1.03 -12.75 -13.91
C VAL A 124 -2.42 -13.31 -13.62
N VAL A 125 -3.41 -12.46 -13.38
CA VAL A 125 -4.82 -12.84 -13.21
C VAL A 125 -5.59 -12.46 -14.46
N LEU A 126 -6.36 -13.42 -14.97
CA LEU A 126 -7.08 -13.28 -16.23
C LEU A 126 -8.23 -14.29 -16.34
N SER A 127 -8.97 -14.22 -17.43
CA SER A 127 -9.99 -15.22 -17.77
C SER A 127 -9.37 -16.57 -18.13
N ASP A 128 -10.15 -17.64 -17.98
CA ASP A 128 -9.72 -18.99 -18.35
C ASP A 128 -9.38 -19.11 -19.83
N THR A 129 -10.12 -18.42 -20.71
CA THR A 129 -9.91 -18.43 -22.16
C THR A 129 -8.52 -17.92 -22.55
N THR A 130 -7.99 -16.95 -21.80
CA THR A 130 -6.72 -16.28 -22.13
C THR A 130 -5.53 -16.89 -21.38
N ALA A 131 -5.79 -17.75 -20.38
CA ALA A 131 -4.78 -18.40 -19.55
C ALA A 131 -3.82 -19.26 -20.38
N ASP A 132 -4.34 -20.10 -21.27
CA ASP A 132 -3.52 -20.98 -22.12
C ASP A 132 -2.64 -20.20 -23.10
N LEU A 133 -3.17 -19.12 -23.66
CA LEU A 133 -2.42 -18.26 -24.58
C LEU A 133 -1.24 -17.61 -23.85
N LEU A 134 -1.49 -17.01 -22.69
CA LEU A 134 -0.43 -16.37 -21.92
C LEU A 134 0.53 -17.37 -21.31
N HIS A 135 0.10 -18.59 -20.98
CA HIS A 135 0.99 -19.69 -20.60
C HIS A 135 1.98 -20.02 -21.72
N GLY A 136 1.51 -20.13 -22.97
CA GLY A 136 2.41 -20.36 -24.12
C GLY A 136 3.40 -19.21 -24.35
N LEU A 137 3.00 -17.98 -24.02
CA LEU A 137 3.82 -16.78 -24.23
C LEU A 137 4.83 -16.52 -23.11
N LEU A 138 4.41 -16.68 -21.85
CA LEU A 138 5.17 -16.29 -20.66
C LEU A 138 5.74 -17.48 -19.89
N GLY A 139 5.24 -18.69 -20.16
CA GLY A 139 5.47 -19.87 -19.34
C GLY A 139 4.65 -19.85 -18.05
N GLY A 140 5.20 -20.39 -16.97
CA GLY A 140 4.51 -20.47 -15.67
C GLY A 140 3.53 -21.64 -15.58
N VAL A 141 2.75 -21.67 -14.50
CA VAL A 141 1.74 -22.72 -14.22
C VAL A 141 0.39 -22.06 -14.03
N ILE A 142 -0.64 -22.59 -14.68
CA ILE A 142 -2.02 -22.13 -14.49
C ILE A 142 -2.57 -22.75 -13.20
N VAL A 143 -3.10 -21.90 -12.33
CA VAL A 143 -3.78 -22.26 -11.09
C VAL A 143 -5.21 -21.72 -11.17
N SER A 144 -6.20 -22.60 -11.00
CA SER A 144 -7.61 -22.19 -10.99
C SER A 144 -8.02 -21.64 -9.64
N GLY A 145 -8.78 -20.54 -9.65
CA GLY A 145 -9.52 -20.05 -8.50
C GLY A 145 -10.67 -20.97 -8.11
N VAL A 146 -11.39 -20.59 -7.07
CA VAL A 146 -12.61 -21.29 -6.64
C VAL A 146 -13.74 -20.98 -7.63
N ASP A 147 -14.43 -22.04 -8.08
CA ASP A 147 -15.62 -21.90 -8.91
C ASP A 147 -16.80 -21.40 -8.08
N HIS A 148 -17.24 -20.17 -8.33
CA HIS A 148 -18.41 -19.58 -7.66
C HIS A 148 -19.72 -19.80 -8.42
N THR A 149 -19.70 -20.51 -9.55
CA THR A 149 -20.89 -20.86 -10.33
C THR A 149 -21.63 -22.02 -9.66
N GLY A 150 -22.27 -21.76 -8.52
CA GLY A 150 -23.04 -22.76 -7.78
C GLY A 150 -24.25 -23.25 -8.58
N SER A 151 -24.34 -24.57 -8.76
CA SER A 151 -25.61 -25.23 -9.05
C SER A 151 -26.53 -25.08 -7.83
N HIS A 152 -27.52 -24.19 -7.93
CA HIS A 152 -28.63 -24.15 -6.97
C HIS A 152 -29.48 -25.41 -7.14
N SER A 153 -29.12 -26.51 -6.49
CA SER A 153 -30.03 -27.66 -6.33
C SER A 153 -31.14 -27.27 -5.35
N HIS A 154 -32.21 -26.67 -5.88
CA HIS A 154 -33.48 -26.51 -5.20
C HIS A 154 -34.05 -27.90 -4.89
N THR A 155 -33.71 -28.45 -3.73
CA THR A 155 -34.42 -29.62 -3.21
C THR A 155 -35.71 -29.12 -2.58
N GLY A 156 -36.76 -29.00 -3.38
CA GLY A 156 -38.11 -28.77 -2.91
C GLY A 156 -38.63 -30.03 -2.24
N SER A 157 -38.79 -30.00 -0.92
CA SER A 157 -39.57 -31.02 -0.20
C SER A 157 -41.05 -30.76 -0.45
N GLY A 158 -41.71 -31.70 -1.12
CA GLY A 158 -43.16 -31.84 -1.13
C GLY A 158 -43.69 -32.53 0.11
#